data_AF-A0A482RFN7-F1
#
_entry.id   AF-A0A482RFN7-F1
#
_cell.length_a   1.000
_cell.length_b   1.000
_cell.length_c   1.000
_cell.angle_alpha   90.00
_cell.angle_beta   90.00
_cell.angle_gamma   90.00
#
_symmetry.space_group_name_H-M   'P 1'
#
loop_
_entity.id
_entity.type
_entity.pdbx_description
1 polymer ?
#
loop_
_entity_poly.entity_id
_entity_poly.type
_entity_poly.pdbx_seq_one_letter_code
_entity_poly.pdbx_strand_id
1 'polypeptide(L)'
;MCAVWNNVYGYDMTCIKRMAMLEPLVDTVNGDALVSNAVPFLVRRALLTTPCELRFPRDETRTRGSHSRTHTRTHTHNELSTPPTLQTIDIMKVKKEELAFATPFKITFDKEDYCHALVAYFDIEFSFCHKPVRFSTGPQAKYTHWKQTVFYLEDILPVDVGDSLEGFIRCRPNARNHR
;
A
#
# COMPACT_ATOMS: atom_id res chain seq x y z
N MET A 1 9.68 -4.14 19.13
CA MET A 1 11.09 -3.81 18.81
C MET A 1 11.69 -2.71 19.70
N CYS A 2 10.94 -1.68 20.11
CA CYS A 2 11.46 -0.56 20.90
C CYS A 2 12.18 -0.89 22.23
N ALA A 3 11.75 -1.94 22.94
CA ALA A 3 12.26 -2.25 24.28
C ALA A 3 13.65 -2.93 24.29
N VAL A 4 14.10 -3.46 23.13
CA VAL A 4 15.39 -4.17 23.03
C VAL A 4 16.55 -3.22 23.37
N TRP A 5 16.47 -1.97 22.90
CA TRP A 5 17.53 -0.98 23.07
C TRP A 5 17.64 -0.43 24.50
N ASN A 6 16.64 -0.64 25.35
CA ASN A 6 16.69 -0.20 26.75
C ASN A 6 17.70 -1.03 27.57
N ASN A 7 17.96 -2.26 27.15
CA ASN A 7 18.91 -3.14 27.82
C ASN A 7 19.45 -4.18 26.83
N VAL A 8 20.59 -3.85 26.24
CA VAL A 8 21.36 -4.75 25.39
C VAL A 8 22.52 -5.29 26.23
N TYR A 9 22.35 -6.50 26.79
CA TYR A 9 23.36 -7.16 27.64
C TYR A 9 23.84 -6.32 28.84
N GLY A 10 22.95 -5.55 29.47
CA GLY A 10 23.23 -4.67 30.59
C GLY A 10 23.57 -3.22 30.21
N TYR A 11 23.66 -2.90 28.92
CA TYR A 11 23.93 -1.56 28.42
C TYR A 11 22.67 -0.87 27.91
N ASP A 12 22.50 0.40 28.29
CA ASP A 12 21.46 1.27 27.75
C ASP A 12 21.91 1.81 26.38
N MET A 13 21.22 1.38 25.33
CA MET A 13 21.44 1.80 23.94
C MET A 13 20.27 2.63 23.41
N THR A 14 19.53 3.32 24.29
CA THR A 14 18.39 4.17 23.90
C THR A 14 18.75 5.25 22.87
N CYS A 15 20.02 5.66 22.77
CA CYS A 15 20.49 6.56 21.72
C CYS A 15 20.27 6.01 20.29
N ILE A 16 20.37 4.68 20.10
CA ILE A 16 20.15 4.03 18.79
C ILE A 16 18.66 3.87 18.51
N LYS A 17 17.84 3.72 19.56
CA LYS A 17 16.38 3.57 19.44
C LYS A 17 15.76 4.66 18.58
N ARG A 18 16.12 5.94 18.81
CA ARG A 18 15.56 7.06 18.04
C ARG A 18 15.91 6.96 16.56
N MET A 19 17.14 6.55 16.23
CA MET A 19 17.54 6.38 14.82
C MET A 19 16.80 5.21 14.18
N ALA A 20 16.71 4.08 14.87
CA ALA A 20 16.01 2.89 14.39
C ALA A 20 14.50 3.12 14.16
N MET A 21 13.88 4.01 14.91
CA MET A 21 12.46 4.36 14.76
C MET A 21 12.18 5.28 13.56
N LEU A 22 13.15 6.10 13.17
CA LEU A 22 13.03 6.99 12.01
C LEU A 22 13.25 6.25 10.69
N GLU A 23 13.92 5.10 10.72
CA GLU A 23 14.17 4.30 9.54
C GLU A 23 12.97 3.39 9.23
N PRO A 24 12.32 3.57 8.06
CA PRO A 24 11.23 2.70 7.65
C PRO A 24 11.73 1.29 7.32
N LEU A 25 10.99 0.27 7.74
CA LEU A 25 11.33 -1.13 7.51
C LEU A 25 10.57 -1.69 6.30
N VAL A 26 11.21 -2.50 5.47
CA VAL A 26 10.54 -3.21 4.37
C VAL A 26 10.29 -4.67 4.77
N ASP A 27 9.06 -5.01 5.12
CA ASP A 27 8.68 -6.38 5.49
C ASP A 27 7.25 -6.77 5.11
N THR A 28 6.96 -8.07 5.17
CA THR A 28 5.65 -8.63 4.89
C THR A 28 4.78 -8.53 6.12
N VAL A 29 3.72 -7.75 6.05
CA VAL A 29 2.75 -7.58 7.14
C VAL A 29 1.63 -8.61 6.97
N ASN A 30 1.21 -9.26 8.05
CA ASN A 30 0.03 -10.13 8.03
C ASN A 30 -1.24 -9.28 7.90
N GLY A 31 -2.18 -9.68 7.03
CA GLY A 31 -3.46 -9.00 6.86
C GLY A 31 -4.29 -8.90 8.14
N ASP A 32 -4.17 -9.87 9.04
CA ASP A 32 -4.91 -9.86 10.33
C ASP A 32 -4.45 -8.76 11.28
N ALA A 33 -3.19 -8.33 11.16
CA ALA A 33 -2.58 -7.28 11.97
C ALA A 33 -3.01 -5.87 11.53
N LEU A 34 -3.81 -5.76 10.46
CA LEU A 34 -4.42 -4.49 10.07
C LEU A 34 -5.61 -4.19 10.99
N VAL A 35 -5.49 -3.05 11.68
CA VAL A 35 -6.48 -2.52 12.63
C VAL A 35 -7.30 -1.37 12.05
N SER A 36 -6.86 -0.81 10.92
CA SER A 36 -7.51 0.32 10.25
C SER A 36 -7.93 -0.02 8.83
N ASN A 37 -8.77 0.85 8.26
CA ASN A 37 -9.10 0.79 6.85
C ASN A 37 -7.82 0.90 5.99
N ALA A 38 -7.65 0.00 5.04
CA ALA A 38 -6.46 -0.06 4.21
C ALA A 38 -6.53 1.04 3.14
N VAL A 39 -5.66 2.04 3.27
CA VAL A 39 -5.53 3.18 2.34
C VAL A 39 -4.28 2.95 1.49
N PRO A 40 -4.40 2.64 0.19
CA PRO A 40 -3.22 2.52 -0.66
C PRO A 40 -2.49 3.86 -0.75
N PHE A 41 -1.18 3.83 -0.48
CA PHE A 41 -0.33 5.02 -0.49
C PHE A 41 -0.14 5.58 -1.89
N LEU A 42 -0.06 4.69 -2.89
CA LEU A 42 0.18 5.08 -4.27
C LEU A 42 -0.54 4.16 -5.26
N VAL A 43 -1.31 4.72 -6.18
CA VAL A 43 -1.77 4.01 -7.38
C VAL A 43 -0.93 4.48 -8.57
N ARG A 44 -0.17 3.57 -9.19
CA ARG A 44 0.53 3.84 -10.45
C ARG A 44 -0.29 3.35 -11.63
N ARG A 45 -0.66 4.27 -12.52
CA ARG A 45 -1.26 3.95 -13.81
C ARG A 45 -0.16 3.91 -14.86
N ALA A 46 0.18 2.72 -15.35
CA ALA A 46 1.16 2.54 -16.42
C ALA A 46 0.43 2.31 -17.74
N LEU A 47 0.71 3.16 -18.74
CA LEU A 47 0.28 2.91 -20.11
C LEU A 47 1.41 2.20 -20.84
N LEU A 48 1.41 0.86 -20.81
CA LEU A 48 2.20 0.11 -21.77
C LEU A 48 1.33 -0.14 -22.99
N THR A 49 1.45 0.71 -24.00
CA THR A 49 1.14 0.34 -25.39
C THR A 49 2.29 -0.56 -25.88
N THR A 50 2.02 -1.86 -25.99
CA THR A 50 3.00 -2.96 -26.20
C THR A 50 3.41 -3.14 -27.68
N PRO A 51 4.42 -3.99 -28.02
CA PRO A 51 4.18 -5.44 -28.11
C PRO A 51 5.34 -6.36 -27.63
N CYS A 52 4.96 -7.51 -27.05
CA CYS A 52 5.71 -8.77 -26.95
C CYS A 52 6.76 -8.96 -25.81
N GLU A 53 6.69 -10.15 -25.21
CA GLU A 53 7.61 -10.77 -24.23
C GLU A 53 7.39 -10.52 -22.72
N LEU A 54 6.28 -11.03 -22.19
CA LEU A 54 6.28 -11.69 -20.89
C LEU A 54 5.58 -13.04 -21.04
N ARG A 55 6.35 -14.09 -21.37
CA ARG A 55 5.86 -15.48 -21.29
C ARG A 55 5.92 -15.93 -19.84
N PHE A 56 4.78 -16.33 -19.30
CA PHE A 56 4.70 -17.25 -18.15
C PHE A 56 4.03 -18.56 -18.60
N PRO A 57 4.32 -19.69 -17.92
CA PRO A 57 4.15 -21.04 -18.46
C PRO A 57 2.71 -21.39 -18.82
N ARG A 58 2.57 -22.20 -19.88
CA ARG A 58 1.30 -22.84 -20.26
C ARG A 58 0.90 -23.81 -19.16
N ASP A 59 -0.36 -23.75 -18.76
CA ASP A 59 -1.05 -24.97 -18.34
C ASP A 59 -2.32 -25.10 -19.18
N GLU A 60 -2.30 -26.08 -20.06
CA GLU A 60 -3.48 -26.59 -20.75
C GLU A 60 -4.21 -27.50 -19.77
N THR A 61 -5.49 -27.23 -19.52
CA THR A 61 -6.53 -28.22 -19.82
C THR A 61 -7.90 -27.57 -19.81
N ARG A 62 -8.58 -27.77 -20.93
CA ARG A 62 -9.92 -27.31 -21.30
C ARG A 62 -10.93 -28.35 -20.88
N THR A 63 -12.09 -27.94 -20.36
CA THR A 63 -13.38 -28.57 -20.70
C THR A 63 -14.50 -27.53 -20.76
N ARG A 64 -15.40 -27.75 -21.72
CA ARG A 64 -16.49 -26.87 -22.17
C ARG A 64 -17.75 -27.08 -21.34
N GLY A 65 -18.57 -26.04 -21.20
CA GLY A 65 -19.98 -26.15 -20.84
C GLY A 65 -20.72 -24.85 -21.14
N SER A 66 -21.62 -24.89 -22.12
CA SER A 66 -22.49 -23.82 -22.60
C SER A 66 -23.74 -23.64 -21.72
N HIS A 67 -24.32 -22.43 -21.66
CA HIS A 67 -25.67 -22.09 -22.13
C HIS A 67 -26.10 -20.67 -21.70
N SER A 68 -26.87 -20.05 -22.59
CA SER A 68 -27.35 -18.66 -22.62
C SER A 68 -28.49 -18.37 -21.62
N ARG A 69 -28.55 -17.14 -21.08
CA ARG A 69 -29.82 -16.38 -21.00
C ARG A 69 -29.64 -14.90 -20.69
N THR A 70 -30.30 -14.12 -21.53
CA THR A 70 -30.53 -12.68 -21.49
C THR A 70 -31.29 -12.26 -20.23
N HIS A 71 -30.81 -11.23 -19.54
CA HIS A 71 -31.67 -10.39 -18.71
C HIS A 71 -31.17 -8.95 -18.74
N THR A 72 -31.98 -8.08 -19.34
CA THR A 72 -31.90 -6.63 -19.27
C THR A 72 -32.17 -6.19 -17.83
N ARG A 73 -31.21 -5.52 -17.17
CA ARG A 73 -31.51 -4.78 -15.94
C ARG A 73 -30.56 -3.59 -15.75
N THR A 74 -31.12 -2.42 -16.02
CA THR A 74 -30.83 -1.09 -15.46
C THR A 74 -29.45 -0.83 -14.86
N HIS A 75 -28.73 0.08 -15.54
CA HIS A 75 -27.69 0.93 -15.00
C HIS A 75 -27.95 1.33 -13.54
N THR A 76 -27.18 0.77 -12.63
CA THR A 76 -26.70 1.48 -11.45
C THR A 76 -25.20 1.30 -11.49
N HIS A 77 -24.49 2.38 -11.78
CA HIS A 77 -23.05 2.44 -11.66
C HIS A 77 -22.78 2.21 -10.16
N ASN A 78 -22.52 0.97 -9.78
CA ASN A 78 -22.07 0.67 -8.43
C ASN A 78 -20.64 1.21 -8.37
N GLU A 79 -20.54 2.51 -8.07
CA GLU A 79 -19.31 3.11 -7.55
C GLU A 79 -19.02 2.41 -6.23
N LEU A 80 -18.45 1.22 -6.34
CA LEU A 80 -17.80 0.55 -5.22
C LEU A 80 -16.67 1.50 -4.84
N SER A 81 -16.91 2.26 -3.77
CA SER A 81 -16.03 3.31 -3.25
C SER A 81 -14.58 2.87 -3.39
N THR A 82 -13.86 3.43 -4.36
CA THR A 82 -12.42 3.23 -4.43
C THR A 82 -11.86 3.63 -3.07
N PRO A 83 -11.05 2.79 -2.41
CA PRO A 83 -10.48 3.16 -1.13
C PRO A 83 -9.79 4.52 -1.29
N PRO A 84 -9.91 5.42 -0.29
CA PRO A 84 -9.26 6.72 -0.37
C PRO A 84 -7.79 6.47 -0.71
N THR A 85 -7.34 7.03 -1.84
CA THR A 85 -5.98 6.82 -2.33
C THR A 85 -5.18 8.05 -1.95
N LEU A 86 -4.04 7.87 -1.30
CA LEU A 86 -3.25 8.99 -0.82
C LEU A 86 -2.62 9.78 -1.98
N GLN A 87 -2.07 9.11 -2.98
CA GLN A 87 -1.56 9.75 -4.19
C GLN A 87 -1.79 8.87 -5.43
N THR A 88 -2.16 9.48 -6.56
CA THR A 88 -2.20 8.79 -7.85
C THR A 88 -1.12 9.36 -8.76
N ILE A 89 -0.33 8.48 -9.38
CA ILE A 89 0.70 8.86 -10.35
C ILE A 89 0.34 8.25 -11.71
N ASP A 90 0.06 9.14 -12.68
CA ASP A 90 -0.03 8.79 -14.09
C ASP A 90 1.35 8.93 -14.73
N ILE A 91 1.96 7.80 -15.08
CA ILE A 91 3.34 7.74 -15.58
C ILE A 91 3.51 8.53 -16.90
N MET A 92 2.44 8.74 -17.66
CA MET A 92 2.52 9.45 -18.95
C MET A 92 2.47 10.97 -18.82
N LYS A 93 1.96 11.48 -17.71
CA LYS A 93 1.74 12.92 -17.49
C LYS A 93 2.60 13.51 -16.37
N VAL A 94 3.07 12.66 -15.45
CA VAL A 94 3.77 13.09 -14.25
C VAL A 94 5.07 13.82 -14.57
N LYS A 95 5.30 14.95 -13.90
CA LYS A 95 6.58 15.67 -13.92
C LYS A 95 7.42 15.29 -12.71
N LYS A 96 8.75 15.44 -12.81
CA LYS A 96 9.67 15.14 -11.69
C LYS A 96 9.34 15.95 -10.43
N GLU A 97 8.86 17.17 -10.60
CA GLU A 97 8.47 18.07 -9.51
C GLU A 97 7.26 17.53 -8.72
N GLU A 98 6.34 16.84 -9.38
CA GLU A 98 5.13 16.26 -8.77
C GLU A 98 5.43 14.99 -7.97
N LEU A 99 6.64 14.44 -8.07
CA LEU A 99 7.09 13.32 -7.24
C LEU A 99 7.42 13.75 -5.81
N ALA A 100 7.65 15.06 -5.58
CA ALA A 100 7.81 15.63 -4.26
C ALA A 100 6.47 16.20 -3.77
N PHE A 101 5.70 15.39 -3.06
CA PHE A 101 4.34 15.73 -2.64
C PHE A 101 4.19 15.75 -1.11
N ALA A 102 3.18 16.49 -0.66
CA ALA A 102 2.70 16.48 0.71
C ALA A 102 1.18 16.35 0.68
N THR A 103 0.65 15.27 1.25
CA THR A 103 -0.78 14.98 1.21
C THR A 103 -1.29 14.68 2.61
N PRO A 104 -2.42 15.31 3.02
CA PRO A 104 -3.10 14.91 4.25
C PRO A 104 -3.66 13.50 4.10
N PHE A 105 -3.65 12.74 5.20
CA PHE A 105 -4.31 11.45 5.27
C PHE A 105 -5.25 11.42 6.47
N LYS A 106 -6.33 10.65 6.32
CA LYS A 106 -7.27 10.33 7.38
C LYS A 106 -7.53 8.83 7.34
N ILE A 107 -7.25 8.15 8.44
CA ILE A 107 -7.43 6.72 8.63
C ILE A 107 -8.45 6.52 9.74
N THR A 108 -9.36 5.56 9.57
CA THR A 108 -10.34 5.17 10.59
C THR A 108 -10.03 3.78 11.09
N PHE A 109 -10.07 3.59 12.40
CA PHE A 109 -9.83 2.29 13.04
C PHE A 109 -11.11 1.46 13.07
N ASP A 110 -10.99 0.21 12.64
CA ASP A 110 -12.09 -0.75 12.55
C ASP A 110 -12.06 -1.75 13.70
N LYS A 111 -10.99 -1.74 14.52
CA LYS A 111 -10.76 -2.66 15.64
C LYS A 111 -10.15 -1.91 16.82
N GLU A 112 -10.51 -2.33 18.03
CA GLU A 112 -9.85 -1.93 19.28
C GLU A 112 -8.53 -2.68 19.42
N ASP A 113 -7.41 -1.95 19.41
CA ASP A 113 -6.06 -2.52 19.56
C ASP A 113 -5.03 -1.40 19.85
N TYR A 114 -3.76 -1.77 19.93
CA TYR A 114 -2.63 -0.85 20.02
C TYR A 114 -2.01 -0.62 18.64
N CYS A 115 -2.09 0.60 18.13
CA CYS A 115 -1.43 1.00 16.90
C CYS A 115 0.05 1.31 17.15
N HIS A 116 0.92 0.49 16.56
CA HIS A 116 2.38 0.60 16.71
C HIS A 116 3.08 1.25 15.51
N ALA A 117 2.45 1.15 14.34
CA ALA A 117 3.07 1.53 13.08
C ALA A 117 2.03 1.79 11.99
N LEU A 118 2.42 2.61 11.01
CA LEU A 118 1.70 2.83 9.77
C LEU A 118 2.32 1.97 8.67
N VAL A 119 1.49 1.32 7.86
CA VAL A 119 1.94 0.48 6.75
C VAL A 119 1.58 1.15 5.43
N ALA A 120 2.60 1.44 4.62
CA ALA A 120 2.44 1.95 3.27
C ALA A 120 2.67 0.84 2.24
N TYR A 121 1.78 0.79 1.26
CA TYR A 121 1.85 -0.09 0.11
C TYR A 121 1.29 0.62 -1.12
N PHE A 122 1.54 0.08 -2.30
CA PHE A 122 1.09 0.66 -3.56
C PHE A 122 0.37 -0.36 -4.44
N ASP A 123 -0.52 0.17 -5.27
CA ASP A 123 -1.25 -0.58 -6.28
C ASP A 123 -0.78 -0.14 -7.67
N ILE A 124 -0.75 -1.08 -8.61
CA ILE A 124 -0.40 -0.82 -10.00
C ILE A 124 -1.55 -1.26 -10.88
N GLU A 125 -1.91 -0.38 -11.82
CA GLU A 125 -2.90 -0.64 -12.85
C GLU A 125 -2.32 -0.39 -14.25
N PHE A 126 -2.42 -1.42 -15.09
CA PHE A 126 -2.20 -1.34 -16.53
C PHE A 126 -3.55 -1.26 -17.25
N SER A 127 -3.89 -0.05 -17.70
CA SER A 127 -5.24 0.26 -18.21
C SER A 127 -5.39 0.22 -19.74
N PHE A 128 -4.29 0.12 -20.49
CA PHE A 128 -4.28 0.13 -21.96
C PHE A 128 -3.98 -1.24 -22.60
N CYS A 129 -4.16 -2.31 -21.82
CA CYS A 129 -4.03 -3.68 -22.31
C CYS A 129 -5.41 -4.23 -22.75
N HIS A 130 -5.44 -5.20 -23.68
CA HIS A 130 -6.70 -5.87 -24.09
C HIS A 130 -7.46 -6.48 -22.89
N LYS A 131 -6.74 -6.85 -21.82
CA LYS A 131 -7.32 -7.12 -20.51
C LYS A 131 -6.57 -6.25 -19.49
N PRO A 132 -7.26 -5.39 -18.71
CA PRO A 132 -6.59 -4.58 -17.71
C PRO A 132 -5.94 -5.50 -16.67
N VAL A 133 -4.67 -5.25 -16.37
CA VAL A 133 -3.92 -5.99 -15.36
C VAL A 133 -3.74 -5.09 -14.16
N ARG A 134 -4.13 -5.58 -12.99
CA ARG A 134 -3.98 -4.87 -11.72
C ARG A 134 -3.32 -5.78 -10.71
N PHE A 135 -2.38 -5.24 -9.94
CA PHE A 135 -1.86 -5.94 -8.77
C PHE A 135 -1.61 -4.96 -7.64
N SER A 136 -1.79 -5.46 -6.43
CA SER A 136 -1.59 -4.72 -5.18
C SER A 136 -0.41 -5.31 -4.42
N THR A 137 0.36 -4.46 -3.76
CA THR A 137 1.38 -4.87 -2.79
C THR A 137 0.83 -4.82 -1.36
N GLY A 138 -0.48 -4.66 -1.19
CA GLY A 138 -1.10 -4.59 0.13
C GLY A 138 -0.96 -5.89 0.94
N PRO A 139 -1.04 -5.82 2.29
CA PRO A 139 -0.96 -7.00 3.17
C PRO A 139 -2.03 -8.07 2.90
N GLN A 140 -3.17 -7.67 2.34
CA GLN A 140 -4.28 -8.56 1.97
C GLN A 140 -4.10 -9.19 0.57
N ALA A 141 -3.13 -8.70 -0.22
CA ALA A 141 -2.88 -9.17 -1.57
C ALA A 141 -1.86 -10.32 -1.59
N LYS A 142 -1.67 -10.93 -2.76
CA LYS A 142 -0.63 -11.94 -2.95
C LYS A 142 0.75 -11.33 -2.70
N TYR A 143 1.63 -12.12 -2.08
CA TYR A 143 3.01 -11.73 -1.81
C TYR A 143 3.72 -11.20 -3.07
N THR A 144 4.44 -10.09 -2.90
CA THR A 144 5.32 -9.51 -3.92
C THR A 144 6.69 -9.22 -3.31
N HIS A 145 7.74 -9.14 -4.15
CA HIS A 145 9.10 -8.86 -3.66
C HIS A 145 9.25 -7.46 -3.04
N TRP A 146 8.33 -6.53 -3.32
CA TRP A 146 8.32 -5.20 -2.71
C TRP A 146 7.89 -5.21 -1.25
N LYS A 147 7.19 -6.28 -0.83
CA LYS A 147 6.57 -6.36 0.49
C LYS A 147 5.79 -5.08 0.81
N GLN A 148 5.84 -4.59 2.05
CA GLN A 148 5.28 -3.31 2.46
C GLN A 148 6.31 -2.49 3.23
N THR A 149 6.10 -1.17 3.29
CA THR A 149 6.95 -0.26 4.08
C THR A 149 6.26 0.08 5.39
N VAL A 150 6.92 -0.20 6.51
CA VAL A 150 6.41 -0.02 7.86
C VAL A 150 7.09 1.19 8.51
N PHE A 151 6.29 2.14 8.97
CA PHE A 151 6.70 3.33 9.69
C PHE A 151 6.27 3.21 11.14
N TYR A 152 7.22 3.02 12.05
CA TYR A 152 6.89 2.95 13.47
C TYR A 152 6.48 4.31 14.03
N LEU A 153 5.50 4.31 14.92
CA LEU A 153 5.13 5.48 15.70
C LEU A 153 6.05 5.59 16.92
N GLU A 154 6.41 6.81 17.31
CA GLU A 154 7.24 7.03 18.50
C GLU A 154 6.53 6.52 19.77
N ASP A 155 5.23 6.79 19.85
CA ASP A 155 4.33 6.34 20.91
C ASP A 155 3.33 5.32 20.37
N ILE A 156 3.04 4.29 21.17
CA ILE A 156 2.01 3.31 20.88
C ILE A 156 0.66 3.97 21.17
N LEU A 157 -0.21 4.03 20.17
CA LEU A 157 -1.52 4.65 20.30
C LEU A 157 -2.57 3.57 20.63
N PRO A 158 -3.19 3.58 21.82
CA PRO A 158 -4.40 2.80 22.05
C PRO A 158 -5.52 3.40 21.19
N VAL A 159 -6.20 2.57 20.41
CA VAL A 159 -7.25 2.99 19.48
C VAL A 159 -8.49 2.15 19.67
N ASP A 160 -9.65 2.79 19.62
CA ASP A 160 -10.96 2.16 19.64
C ASP A 160 -11.62 2.15 18.26
N VAL A 161 -12.67 1.33 18.10
CA VAL A 161 -13.45 1.29 16.87
C VAL A 161 -14.11 2.65 16.61
N GLY A 162 -13.85 3.23 15.45
CA GLY A 162 -14.38 4.53 15.04
C GLY A 162 -13.44 5.71 15.32
N ASP A 163 -12.32 5.49 16.01
CA ASP A 163 -11.28 6.50 16.13
C ASP A 163 -10.70 6.85 14.75
N SER A 164 -10.28 8.10 14.59
CA SER A 164 -9.67 8.56 13.34
C SER A 164 -8.31 9.21 13.59
N LEU A 165 -7.30 8.73 12.85
CA LEU A 165 -5.97 9.33 12.81
C LEU A 165 -5.86 10.23 11.58
N GLU A 166 -5.62 11.52 11.82
CA GLU A 166 -5.37 12.52 10.80
C GLU A 166 -3.93 13.00 10.86
N GLY A 167 -3.33 13.26 9.70
CA GLY A 167 -1.96 13.73 9.63
C GLY A 167 -1.56 14.14 8.23
N PHE A 168 -0.27 14.42 8.05
CA PHE A 168 0.32 14.76 6.77
C PHE A 168 1.51 13.84 6.48
N ILE A 169 1.54 13.31 5.26
CA ILE A 169 2.68 12.57 4.74
C ILE A 169 3.38 13.45 3.72
N ARG A 170 4.70 13.58 3.84
CA ARG A 170 5.54 14.29 2.87
C ARG A 170 6.63 13.37 2.35
N CYS A 171 6.63 13.15 1.04
CA CYS A 171 7.67 12.41 0.35
C CYS A 171 8.49 13.38 -0.51
N ARG A 172 9.81 13.43 -0.29
CA ARG A 172 10.71 14.24 -1.11
C ARG A 172 12.09 13.59 -1.22
N PRO A 173 12.79 13.74 -2.36
CA PRO A 173 14.19 13.35 -2.47
C PRO A 173 15.06 14.03 -1.41
N ASN A 174 16.08 13.34 -0.91
CA ASN A 174 16.99 13.91 0.07
C ASN A 174 17.96 14.90 -0.62
N ALA A 175 18.20 16.06 0.00
CA ALA A 175 19.06 17.12 -0.56
C ALA A 175 20.52 16.69 -0.75
N ARG A 176 21.01 15.74 0.05
CA ARG A 176 22.38 15.20 -0.06
C ARG A 176 22.49 14.07 -1.08
N ASN A 177 21.43 13.28 -1.24
CA ASN A 177 21.39 12.15 -2.16
C ASN A 177 19.98 12.03 -2.74
N HIS A 178 19.84 12.31 -4.04
CA HIS A 178 18.55 12.29 -4.72
C HIS A 178 18.04 10.87 -5.09
N ARG A 179 18.79 9.81 -4.73
CA ARG A 179 18.41 8.42 -4.98
C ARG A 179 17.34 7.92 -4.02
#